data_AF-A0A2D9LJF4-F1
#
_entry.id   AF-A0A2D9LJF4-F1
#
_cell.length_a   1.000
_cell.length_b   1.000
_cell.length_c   1.000
_cell.angle_alpha   90.00
_cell.angle_beta   90.00
_cell.angle_gamma   90.00
#
_symmetry.space_group_name_H-M   'P 1'
#
loop_
_entity.id
_entity.type
_entity.pdbx_description
1 polymer ?
#
loop_
_entity_poly.entity_id
_entity_poly.type
_entity_poly.pdbx_seq_one_letter_code
_entity_poly.pdbx_strand_id
1 'polypeptide(L)'
;MQLNQLVDISQAGLQLAIQEIKEEMFDTPQCDYTIAKLLSHCGQFEAAEHHIDEMLLKWGASPDVVALTEQAYADMAALSANSTAHVSPHVVAHHASAYSQPSVVA
;
A
#
# COMPACT_ATOMS: atom_id res chain seq x y z
N MET A 1 7.62 -15.03 6.89
CA MET A 1 8.11 -14.71 5.53
C MET A 1 7.85 -13.23 5.31
N GLN A 2 8.91 -12.46 5.06
CA GLN A 2 8.86 -11.00 4.98
C GLN A 2 8.43 -10.64 3.55
N LEU A 3 7.22 -10.13 3.36
CA LEU A 3 6.79 -9.55 2.09
C LEU A 3 7.58 -8.26 1.91
N ASN A 4 8.72 -8.34 1.20
CA ASN A 4 9.43 -7.17 0.71
C ASN A 4 8.43 -6.34 -0.10
N GLN A 5 7.98 -5.23 0.46
CA GLN A 5 7.20 -4.28 -0.31
C GLN A 5 8.10 -3.75 -1.44
N LEU A 6 7.59 -3.76 -2.67
CA LEU A 6 8.26 -3.27 -3.87
C LEU A 6 8.21 -1.73 -3.88
N VAL A 7 8.63 -1.11 -2.78
CA VAL A 7 8.58 0.34 -2.55
C VAL A 7 9.58 1.08 -3.45
N ASP A 8 10.53 0.36 -4.06
CA ASP A 8 11.65 0.94 -4.81
C ASP A 8 11.48 0.88 -6.34
N ILE A 9 10.25 0.75 -6.85
CA ILE A 9 10.00 0.85 -8.30
C ILE A 9 9.88 2.33 -8.70
N SER A 10 10.60 2.72 -9.76
CA SER A 10 10.39 4.04 -10.35
C SER A 10 9.00 4.14 -10.98
N GLN A 11 8.43 5.34 -11.07
CA GLN A 11 7.13 5.54 -11.72
C GLN A 11 7.10 5.02 -13.17
N ALA A 12 8.20 5.20 -13.91
CA ALA A 12 8.34 4.68 -15.28
C ALA A 12 8.38 3.14 -15.29
N GLY A 13 9.09 2.52 -14.35
CA GLY A 13 9.13 1.06 -14.22
C GLY A 13 7.76 0.48 -13.86
N LEU A 14 6.99 1.17 -13.00
CA LEU A 14 5.64 0.76 -12.65
C LEU A 14 4.68 0.83 -13.85
N GLN A 15 4.76 1.90 -14.64
CA GLN A 15 3.95 2.03 -15.85
C GLN A 15 4.28 0.93 -16.86
N LEU A 16 5.56 0.60 -17.03
CA LEU A 16 5.99 -0.50 -17.89
C LEU A 16 5.43 -1.84 -17.41
N ALA A 17 5.56 -2.15 -16.11
CA ALA A 17 5.03 -3.39 -15.54
C ALA A 17 3.51 -3.50 -15.71
N ILE A 18 2.77 -2.41 -15.53
CA ILE A 18 1.32 -2.37 -15.78
C ILE A 18 1.01 -2.65 -17.26
N GLN A 19 1.78 -2.07 -18.18
CA GLN A 19 1.60 -2.30 -19.61
C GLN A 19 1.88 -3.76 -19.99
N GLU A 20 2.95 -4.35 -19.45
CA GLU A 20 3.28 -5.77 -19.66
C GLU A 20 2.17 -6.70 -19.15
N ILE A 21 1.61 -6.42 -17.96
CA ILE A 21 0.47 -7.18 -17.42
C ILE A 21 -0.73 -7.11 -18.37
N LYS A 22 -1.04 -5.92 -18.89
CA LYS A 22 -2.15 -5.73 -19.83
C LYS A 22 -1.94 -6.48 -21.13
N GLU A 23 -0.71 -6.50 -21.63
CA GLU A 23 -0.36 -7.22 -22.87
C GLU A 23 -0.41 -8.74 -22.68
N GLU A 24 0.01 -9.24 -21.52
CA GLU A 24 0.02 -10.67 -21.21
C GLU A 24 -1.38 -11.22 -20.89
N MET A 25 -2.12 -10.53 -20.01
CA MET A 25 -3.37 -11.04 -19.46
C MET A 25 -4.61 -10.63 -20.26
N PHE A 26 -4.43 -9.73 -21.23
CA PHE A 26 -5.50 -9.11 -22.00
C PHE A 26 -6.55 -8.44 -21.10
N ASP A 27 -7.61 -7.91 -21.72
CA ASP A 27 -8.67 -7.20 -21.01
C ASP A 27 -9.57 -8.20 -20.27
N THR A 28 -9.23 -8.49 -19.01
CA THR A 28 -9.95 -9.43 -18.15
C THR A 28 -10.04 -8.89 -16.72
N PRO A 29 -11.02 -9.31 -15.91
CA PRO A 29 -11.09 -8.90 -14.50
C PRO A 29 -9.85 -9.35 -13.70
N GLN A 30 -9.23 -10.48 -14.09
CA GLN A 30 -7.99 -10.94 -13.47
C GLN A 30 -6.81 -9.96 -13.72
N CYS A 31 -6.78 -9.32 -14.89
CA CYS A 31 -5.80 -8.30 -15.24
C CYS A 31 -5.94 -7.08 -14.32
N ASP A 32 -7.16 -6.55 -14.18
CA ASP A 32 -7.44 -5.41 -13.30
C ASP A 32 -7.09 -5.71 -11.83
N TYR A 33 -7.44 -6.91 -11.34
CA TYR A 33 -7.01 -7.37 -10.02
C TYR A 33 -5.48 -7.41 -9.86
N THR A 34 -4.77 -7.92 -10.86
CA THR A 34 -3.30 -8.06 -10.82
C THR A 34 -2.63 -6.69 -10.79
N ILE A 35 -3.15 -5.72 -11.54
CA ILE A 35 -2.68 -4.33 -11.50
C ILE A 35 -2.96 -3.70 -10.13
N ALA A 36 -4.17 -3.87 -9.58
CA ALA A 36 -4.51 -3.35 -8.25
C ALA A 36 -3.58 -3.91 -7.15
N LYS A 37 -3.25 -5.20 -7.24
CA LYS A 37 -2.31 -5.87 -6.34
C LYS A 37 -0.90 -5.29 -6.47
N LEU A 38 -0.41 -5.08 -7.69
CA LEU A 38 0.89 -4.43 -7.93
C LEU A 38 0.93 -3.02 -7.33
N LEU A 39 -0.09 -2.20 -7.59
CA LEU A 39 -0.22 -0.85 -7.05
C LEU A 39 -0.18 -0.86 -5.51
N SER A 40 -0.89 -1.80 -4.89
CA SER A 40 -0.88 -2.00 -3.43
C SER A 40 0.51 -2.37 -2.90
N HIS A 41 1.26 -3.24 -3.60
CA HIS A 41 2.63 -3.60 -3.23
C HIS A 41 3.62 -2.43 -3.34
N CYS A 42 3.34 -1.47 -4.22
CA CYS A 42 4.11 -0.24 -4.38
C CYS A 42 3.63 0.89 -3.46
N GLY A 43 2.68 0.62 -2.56
CA GLY A 43 2.13 1.61 -1.62
C GLY A 43 1.19 2.63 -2.27
N GLN A 44 0.78 2.44 -3.53
CA GLN A 44 -0.16 3.30 -4.24
C GLN A 44 -1.60 2.87 -3.96
N PHE A 45 -2.02 2.92 -2.70
CA PHE A 45 -3.30 2.38 -2.25
C PHE A 45 -4.51 3.08 -2.87
N GLU A 46 -4.47 4.41 -3.03
CA GLU A 46 -5.56 5.16 -3.68
C GLU A 46 -5.74 4.76 -5.16
N ALA A 47 -4.63 4.57 -5.88
CA ALA A 47 -4.66 4.10 -7.26
C ALA A 47 -5.14 2.65 -7.35
N ALA A 48 -4.75 1.80 -6.40
CA ALA A 48 -5.21 0.42 -6.30
C ALA A 48 -6.72 0.36 -6.07
N GLU A 49 -7.25 1.12 -5.10
CA GLU A 49 -8.67 1.22 -4.80
C GLU A 49 -9.48 1.65 -6.02
N HIS A 50 -9.05 2.73 -6.69
CA HIS A 50 -9.70 3.18 -7.91
C HIS A 50 -9.73 2.09 -8.99
N HIS A 51 -8.66 1.30 -9.12
CA HIS A 51 -8.63 0.20 -10.08
C HIS A 51 -9.58 -0.95 -9.73
N ILE A 52 -9.79 -1.21 -8.44
CA ILE A 52 -10.76 -2.21 -7.95
C ILE A 52 -12.19 -1.74 -8.25
N ASP A 53 -12.49 -0.46 -8.05
CA ASP A 53 -13.78 0.14 -8.39
C ASP A 53 -14.07 0.06 -9.90
N GLU A 54 -13.09 0.40 -10.73
CA GLU A 54 -13.20 0.32 -12.19
C GLU A 54 -13.42 -1.13 -12.66
N MET A 55 -12.79 -2.12 -12.02
CA MET A 55 -13.04 -3.54 -12.30
C MET A 55 -14.50 -3.92 -12.09
N LEU A 56 -15.10 -3.51 -10.97
CA LEU A 56 -16.53 -3.74 -10.69
C LEU A 56 -17.43 -3.02 -11.69
N LEU A 57 -17.09 -1.78 -12.01
CA LEU A 57 -17.86 -0.97 -12.96
C LEU A 57 -17.85 -1.57 -14.37
N LYS A 58 -16.69 -2.04 -14.81
CA LYS A 58 -16.47 -2.57 -16.16
C LYS A 58 -17.02 -3.98 -16.36
N TRP A 59 -16.74 -4.88 -15.42
CA TRP A 59 -17.06 -6.31 -15.57
C TRP A 59 -18.37 -6.70 -14.88
N GLY A 60 -18.93 -5.82 -14.05
CA GLY A 60 -20.14 -6.07 -13.27
C GLY A 60 -19.91 -7.01 -12.09
N ALA A 61 -20.97 -7.23 -11.31
CA ALA A 61 -20.90 -7.99 -10.05
C ALA A 61 -21.22 -9.49 -10.24
N SER A 62 -20.55 -10.15 -11.19
CA SER A 62 -20.61 -11.63 -11.26
C SER A 62 -19.92 -12.23 -10.03
N PRO A 63 -20.27 -13.47 -9.60
CA PRO A 63 -19.65 -14.09 -8.43
C PRO A 63 -18.13 -14.11 -8.46
N ASP A 64 -17.55 -14.36 -9.64
CA ASP A 64 -16.09 -14.40 -9.82
C ASP A 64 -15.45 -13.01 -9.69
N VAL A 65 -16.09 -11.98 -10.25
CA VAL A 65 -15.59 -10.59 -10.14
C VAL A 65 -15.72 -10.09 -8.70
N VAL A 66 -16.83 -10.38 -8.02
CA VAL A 66 -17.02 -10.03 -6.60
C VAL A 66 -15.95 -10.69 -5.74
N ALA A 67 -15.67 -11.98 -5.94
CA ALA A 67 -14.61 -12.68 -5.21
C ALA A 67 -13.22 -12.06 -5.44
N LEU A 68 -12.92 -11.65 -6.68
CA LEU A 68 -11.68 -10.93 -7.00
C LEU A 68 -11.62 -9.56 -6.33
N THR A 69 -12.71 -8.81 -6.33
CA THR A 69 -12.79 -7.50 -5.66
C THR A 69 -12.57 -7.64 -4.15
N GLU A 70 -13.24 -8.58 -3.50
CA GLU A 70 -13.07 -8.86 -2.08
C GLU A 70 -11.62 -9.23 -1.75
N GLN A 71 -11.00 -10.08 -2.57
CA GLN A 71 -9.60 -10.44 -2.43
C GLN A 71 -8.68 -9.22 -2.60
N ALA A 72 -8.96 -8.34 -3.56
CA ALA A 72 -8.17 -7.14 -3.82
C ALA A 72 -8.17 -6.19 -2.62
N TYR A 73 -9.36 -5.91 -2.05
CA TYR A 73 -9.46 -5.10 -0.84
C TYR A 73 -8.78 -5.74 0.37
N ALA A 74 -8.89 -7.07 0.52
CA ALA A 74 -8.22 -7.79 1.60
C ALA A 74 -6.69 -7.69 1.49
N ASP A 75 -6.15 -7.88 0.29
CA ASP A 75 -4.71 -7.76 0.01
C ASP A 75 -4.23 -6.31 0.27
N MET A 76 -4.97 -5.31 -0.21
CA MET A 76 -4.66 -3.90 0.01
C MET A 76 -4.66 -3.53 1.50
N ALA A 77 -5.68 -3.97 2.25
CA ALA A 77 -5.77 -3.73 3.68
C ALA A 77 -4.60 -4.37 4.44
N ALA A 78 -4.23 -5.60 4.09
CA ALA A 78 -3.08 -6.29 4.68
C ALA A 78 -1.76 -5.57 4.40
N LEU A 79 -1.56 -5.08 3.17
CA LEU A 79 -0.35 -4.35 2.78
C LEU A 79 -0.27 -2.97 3.43
N SER A 80 -1.38 -2.24 3.52
CA SER A 80 -1.46 -0.91 4.16
C SER A 80 -1.21 -0.99 5.68
N ALA A 81 -1.77 -1.99 6.36
CA ALA A 81 -1.50 -2.23 7.78
C ALA A 81 -0.02 -2.54 8.06
N ASN A 82 0.64 -3.24 7.13
CA ASN A 82 2.05 -3.57 7.28
C ASN A 82 2.97 -2.36 7.05
N SER A 83 2.58 -1.42 6.18
CA SER A 83 3.31 -0.16 5.95
C SER A 83 3.22 0.79 7.16
N THR A 84 2.10 0.82 7.87
CA THR A 84 1.93 1.65 9.09
C THR A 84 2.67 1.10 10.31
N ALA A 85 2.87 -0.22 10.40
CA ALA A 85 3.64 -0.86 11.47
C ALA A 85 5.15 -0.56 11.43
N HIS A 86 5.69 -0.09 10.30
CA HIS A 86 7.11 0.29 10.17
C HIS A 86 7.41 1.70 10.70
N VAL A 87 6.39 2.47 11.08
CA VAL A 87 6.54 3.77 11.75
C VAL A 87 6.55 3.54 13.26
N SER A 88 7.64 2.94 13.77
CA SER A 88 7.83 2.80 15.22
C SER A 88 7.95 4.20 15.85
N PRO A 89 7.14 4.55 16.87
CA PRO A 89 7.24 5.84 17.56
C PRO A 89 8.43 5.80 18.53
N HIS A 90 9.65 5.93 18.01
CA HIS A 90 10.84 6.15 18.82
C HIS A 90 11.39 7.56 18.64
N VAL A 91 10.53 8.58 18.66
CA VAL A 91 10.96 9.92 19.06
C VAL A 91 9.81 10.61 19.79
N VAL A 92 10.17 11.14 20.95
CA VAL A 92 9.59 12.29 21.68
C VAL A 92 9.01 11.94 23.05
N ALA A 93 9.58 12.65 24.04
CA ALA A 93 9.22 12.81 25.46
C ALA A 93 9.93 11.79 26.38
N HIS A 94 10.86 12.17 27.26
CA HIS A 94 10.78 13.26 28.24
C HIS A 94 12.10 14.05 28.37
N HIS A 95 12.09 15.34 28.03
CA HIS A 95 13.00 16.33 28.60
C HIS A 95 12.19 17.37 29.37
N ALA A 96 11.68 16.99 30.54
CA ALA A 96 11.05 17.94 31.44
C ALA A 96 11.17 17.46 32.88
N SER A 97 12.28 17.82 33.53
CA SER A 97 12.33 18.26 34.94
C SER A 97 13.76 18.29 35.44
N ALA A 98 14.29 19.49 35.66
CA ALA A 98 14.81 19.92 36.97
C ALA A 98 15.60 21.21 36.78
N TYR A 99 14.94 22.32 37.11
CA TYR A 99 15.62 23.49 37.65
C TYR A 99 16.36 23.05 38.92
N SER A 100 17.69 23.20 38.95
CA SER A 100 18.48 23.42 40.16
C SER A 100 19.82 24.03 39.76
N GLN A 101 19.93 25.35 39.92
CA GLN A 101 21.19 26.08 39.82
C GLN A 101 22.13 25.67 40.96
N PRO A 102 23.44 25.53 40.72
CA PRO A 102 24.45 25.56 41.78
C PRO A 102 24.95 27.00 41.97
N SER A 103 24.94 27.52 43.20
CA SER A 103 25.78 28.68 43.54
C SER A 103 26.22 28.61 45.00
N VAL A 104 27.53 28.49 45.17
CA VAL A 104 28.29 28.54 46.43
C VAL A 104 28.75 30.01 46.64
N VAL A 105 29.15 30.35 47.88
CA VAL A 105 29.83 31.57 48.39
C VAL A 105 28.85 32.55 49.08
N ALA A 106 29.02 32.99 50.34
CA ALA A 106 30.16 33.01 51.28
C ALA A 106 29.69 32.72 52.72
#